data_AF-A0A9D5GL70-F1
#
_entry.id   AF-A0A9D5GL70-F1
#
_cell.length_a   1.000
_cell.length_b   1.000
_cell.length_c   1.000
_cell.angle_alpha   90.00
_cell.angle_beta   90.00
_cell.angle_gamma   90.00
#
_symmetry.space_group_name_H-M   'P 1'
#
loop_
_entity.id
_entity.type
_entity.pdbx_description
1 polymer ?
#
loop_
_entity_poly.entity_id
_entity_poly.type
_entity_poly.pdbx_seq_one_letter_code
_entity_poly.pdbx_strand_id
1 'polypeptide(L)'
;MNAVRIMTAIACCAVLGAVMSSRADAATTAGDIPPHGGAYVTTLPLGAAVWVDGTYFGSTPLYAELPPGHHGIAITSRGWAPLSADFDVAVGRTAALSFLLQPASASKGTSAASPDAGGSLTVRGGTAGVAISIDAVRSGELPLERRSLATGHHIVIVGNDRRHRLMRDVVIYPNTVTVLPLNLAAPQSGSGRSGMDVLAPLKWYVPAADVSTSGQQLIIHTRGVELSCEIGSHTYVLNGRAQYTDVTPAMLGGKVYLPLSLLKRIKG
;
A
#
# COMPACT_ATOMS: atom_id res chain seq x y z
N MET A 1 -47.60 -14.15 67.19
CA MET A 1 -46.87 -12.89 67.50
C MET A 1 -46.16 -13.06 68.83
N ASN A 2 -44.83 -13.12 68.84
CA ASN A 2 -43.96 -12.62 69.91
C ASN A 2 -42.50 -12.55 69.40
N ALA A 3 -41.65 -11.82 70.10
CA ALA A 3 -40.66 -10.94 69.46
C ALA A 3 -39.26 -11.51 69.13
N VAL A 4 -38.59 -10.78 68.24
CA VAL A 4 -37.23 -10.94 67.68
C VAL A 4 -36.14 -10.42 68.64
N ARG A 5 -34.93 -11.05 68.65
CA ARG A 5 -33.57 -10.46 68.87
C ARG A 5 -32.48 -11.58 68.88
N ILE A 6 -31.18 -11.37 68.57
CA ILE A 6 -30.47 -10.18 68.03
C ILE A 6 -29.41 -10.53 66.93
N MET A 7 -28.09 -10.48 67.20
CA MET A 7 -26.98 -10.45 66.20
C MET A 7 -25.58 -10.63 66.86
N THR A 8 -24.54 -10.89 66.04
CA THR A 8 -23.04 -10.77 66.23
C THR A 8 -22.25 -11.89 66.98
N ALA A 9 -20.94 -12.15 66.78
CA ALA A 9 -20.01 -12.02 65.61
C ALA A 9 -18.55 -12.59 65.86
N ILE A 10 -17.83 -12.95 64.77
CA ILE A 10 -16.34 -12.88 64.52
C ILE A 10 -15.33 -13.92 65.11
N ALA A 11 -14.22 -14.14 64.35
CA ALA A 11 -12.88 -14.75 64.66
C ALA A 11 -12.72 -16.29 64.60
N CYS A 12 -11.60 -16.92 64.16
CA CYS A 12 -10.37 -16.50 63.42
C CYS A 12 -9.68 -17.77 62.79
N CYS A 13 -8.65 -17.62 61.93
CA CYS A 13 -7.99 -18.69 61.13
C CYS A 13 -6.71 -19.32 61.76
N ALA A 14 -6.41 -20.60 61.45
CA ALA A 14 -5.09 -21.18 61.02
C ALA A 14 -5.14 -22.74 60.90
N VAL A 15 -5.04 -23.43 59.73
CA VAL A 15 -3.91 -23.82 58.82
C VAL A 15 -2.94 -24.94 59.32
N LEU A 16 -2.91 -26.15 58.67
CA LEU A 16 -1.75 -26.82 57.95
C LEU A 16 -1.82 -28.39 57.81
N GLY A 17 -1.32 -28.93 56.68
CA GLY A 17 -0.90 -30.36 56.45
C GLY A 17 -1.87 -31.22 55.58
N ALA A 18 -1.62 -31.57 54.29
CA ALA A 18 -0.62 -32.48 53.67
C ALA A 18 -0.85 -33.98 54.01
N VAL A 19 -0.81 -35.00 53.13
CA VAL A 19 -0.28 -35.23 51.76
C VAL A 19 -1.18 -36.22 50.99
N MET A 20 -1.30 -36.10 49.66
CA MET A 20 -1.73 -37.19 48.76
C MET A 20 -0.80 -37.25 47.54
N SER A 21 -0.28 -38.43 47.22
CA SER A 21 0.60 -38.66 46.08
C SER A 21 0.06 -39.79 45.20
N SER A 22 -0.47 -39.42 44.04
CA SER A 22 -0.76 -40.34 42.94
C SER A 22 -0.11 -39.80 41.67
N ARG A 23 0.65 -40.65 40.98
CA ARG A 23 1.40 -40.29 39.77
C ARG A 23 0.47 -39.65 38.74
N ALA A 24 0.79 -38.43 38.32
CA ALA A 24 0.23 -37.88 37.09
C ALA A 24 0.96 -38.54 35.92
N ASP A 25 0.21 -39.24 35.07
CA ASP A 25 0.75 -39.77 33.81
C ASP A 25 1.25 -38.62 32.94
N ALA A 26 2.46 -38.80 32.39
CA ALA A 26 3.09 -37.81 31.51
C ALA A 26 2.39 -37.81 30.14
N ALA A 27 1.26 -37.11 30.04
CA ALA A 27 0.65 -36.78 28.77
C ALA A 27 1.52 -35.76 28.03
N THR A 28 2.40 -36.26 27.15
CA THR A 28 3.12 -35.43 26.18
C THR A 28 2.12 -34.83 25.20
N THR A 29 1.61 -33.63 25.49
CA THR A 29 0.83 -32.85 24.52
C THR A 29 1.72 -32.50 23.34
N ALA A 30 1.32 -32.93 22.15
CA ALA A 30 2.02 -32.57 20.93
C ALA A 30 1.73 -31.11 20.53
N GLY A 31 2.80 -30.34 20.31
CA GLY A 31 2.77 -29.22 19.36
C GLY A 31 2.14 -27.90 19.82
N ASP A 32 2.65 -27.29 20.90
CA ASP A 32 2.63 -25.82 21.01
C ASP A 32 3.62 -25.23 19.99
N ILE A 33 3.20 -25.20 18.72
CA ILE A 33 3.72 -24.22 17.77
C ILE A 33 3.05 -22.90 18.18
N PRO A 34 3.79 -21.89 18.70
CA PRO A 34 3.18 -20.62 19.04
C PRO A 34 2.50 -20.10 17.77
N PRO A 35 1.21 -19.71 17.80
CA PRO A 35 0.54 -19.26 16.60
C PRO A 35 1.34 -18.10 16.00
N HIS A 36 1.78 -18.18 14.75
CA HIS A 36 2.58 -17.11 14.12
C HIS A 36 1.67 -16.10 13.41
N GLY A 37 2.07 -14.83 13.39
CA GLY A 37 1.53 -13.80 12.51
C GLY A 37 2.67 -13.05 11.82
N GLY A 38 2.39 -11.86 11.28
CA GLY A 38 3.46 -11.03 10.73
C GLY A 38 3.04 -9.60 10.45
N ALA A 39 4.01 -8.81 9.99
CA ALA A 39 3.81 -7.46 9.49
C ALA A 39 4.46 -7.30 8.12
N TYR A 40 3.77 -6.65 7.20
CA TYR A 40 4.32 -6.16 5.94
C TYR A 40 4.39 -4.64 5.98
N VAL A 41 5.61 -4.10 6.03
CA VAL A 41 5.88 -2.68 6.28
C VAL A 41 6.39 -2.01 5.03
N THR A 42 5.74 -0.90 4.64
CA THR A 42 6.14 -0.04 3.53
C THR A 42 6.24 1.40 3.99
N THR A 43 7.15 2.17 3.39
CA THR A 43 7.29 3.61 3.65
C THR A 43 7.41 4.39 2.36
N LEU A 44 7.00 5.65 2.38
CA LEU A 44 7.39 6.66 1.41
C LEU A 44 8.29 7.69 2.11
N PRO A 45 9.58 7.79 1.72
CA PRO A 45 10.28 6.99 0.72
C PRO A 45 10.59 5.55 1.18
N LEU A 46 10.95 4.69 0.23
CA LEU A 46 11.45 3.34 0.46
C LEU A 46 12.88 3.36 1.06
N GLY A 47 13.30 2.21 1.62
CA GLY A 47 14.63 2.06 2.22
C GLY A 47 14.76 2.65 3.62
N ALA A 48 13.65 2.90 4.30
CA ALA A 48 13.67 3.30 5.71
C ALA A 48 13.96 2.07 6.58
N ALA A 49 14.83 2.24 7.57
CA ALA A 49 15.17 1.20 8.54
C ALA A 49 14.00 0.97 9.51
N VAL A 50 13.74 -0.29 9.85
CA VAL A 50 12.59 -0.74 10.65
C VAL A 50 13.07 -1.47 11.90
N TRP A 51 12.53 -1.05 13.05
CA TRP A 51 12.65 -1.73 14.33
C TRP A 51 11.27 -2.10 14.85
N VAL A 52 11.12 -3.31 15.39
CA VAL A 52 9.91 -3.75 16.10
C VAL A 52 10.33 -4.18 17.49
N ASP A 53 9.67 -3.65 18.52
CA ASP A 53 9.97 -3.85 19.94
C ASP A 53 11.46 -3.64 20.29
N GLY A 54 12.08 -2.65 19.64
CA GLY A 54 13.51 -2.32 19.78
C GLY A 54 14.48 -3.22 18.99
N THR A 55 14.01 -4.32 18.40
CA THR A 55 14.82 -5.22 17.56
C THR A 55 14.86 -4.71 16.12
N TYR A 56 16.03 -4.68 15.48
CA TYR A 56 16.16 -4.28 14.08
C TYR A 56 15.79 -5.42 13.12
N PHE A 57 14.86 -5.18 12.20
CA PHE A 57 14.37 -6.18 11.26
C PHE A 57 14.87 -5.99 9.82
N GLY A 58 15.31 -4.80 9.43
CA GLY A 58 15.78 -4.51 8.06
C GLY A 58 15.32 -3.16 7.54
N SER A 59 15.12 -3.06 6.22
CA SER A 59 14.66 -1.81 5.57
C SER A 59 13.46 -2.04 4.66
N THR A 60 12.59 -1.05 4.51
CA THR A 60 11.34 -1.15 3.74
C THR A 60 11.56 -1.23 2.21
N PRO A 61 10.71 -1.98 1.45
CA PRO A 61 9.62 -2.85 1.90
C PRO A 61 10.13 -4.10 2.62
N LEU A 62 9.45 -4.51 3.69
CA LEU A 62 9.87 -5.64 4.51
C LEU A 62 8.67 -6.48 4.97
N TYR A 63 8.83 -7.81 4.95
CA TYR A 63 7.99 -8.73 5.71
C TYR A 63 8.75 -9.17 6.97
N ALA A 64 8.10 -9.07 8.13
CA ALA A 64 8.59 -9.58 9.40
C ALA A 64 7.58 -10.61 9.95
N GLU A 65 8.06 -11.80 10.33
CA GLU A 65 7.26 -12.76 11.09
C GLU A 65 7.29 -12.35 12.57
N LEU A 66 6.12 -12.31 13.20
CA LEU A 66 5.95 -11.76 14.55
C LEU A 66 4.98 -12.64 15.36
N PRO A 67 5.17 -12.74 16.69
CA PRO A 67 4.13 -13.27 17.57
C PRO A 67 2.81 -12.49 17.41
N PRO A 68 1.66 -13.11 17.67
CA PRO A 68 0.39 -12.41 17.84
C PRO A 68 0.40 -11.65 19.17
N GLY A 69 -0.03 -10.39 19.12
CA GLY A 69 0.08 -9.48 20.24
C GLY A 69 0.13 -8.03 19.79
N HIS A 70 0.44 -7.15 20.74
CA HIS A 70 0.62 -5.73 20.52
C HIS A 70 2.11 -5.41 20.38
N HIS A 71 2.49 -4.66 19.35
CA HIS A 71 3.87 -4.39 18.97
C HIS A 71 4.10 -2.91 18.71
N GLY A 72 5.25 -2.40 19.15
CA GLY A 72 5.72 -1.05 18.84
C GLY A 72 6.65 -1.09 17.63
N ILE A 73 6.34 -0.31 16.58
CA ILE A 73 7.24 -0.10 15.44
C ILE A 73 7.92 1.28 15.53
N ALA A 74 9.24 1.30 15.33
CA ALA A 74 10.00 2.51 15.08
C ALA A 74 10.63 2.47 13.69
N ILE A 75 10.57 3.58 12.98
CA ILE A 75 11.07 3.72 11.61
C ILE A 75 11.98 4.95 11.57
N THR A 76 13.18 4.78 11.04
CA THR A 76 14.11 5.89 10.82
C THR A 76 14.71 5.84 9.41
N SER A 77 15.00 7.01 8.85
CA SER A 77 15.69 7.13 7.58
C SER A 77 16.52 8.42 7.57
N ARG A 78 17.64 8.43 6.86
CA ARG A 78 18.58 9.57 6.87
C ARG A 78 17.94 10.79 6.21
N GLY A 79 17.83 11.90 6.95
CA GLY A 79 17.16 13.12 6.49
C GLY A 79 15.66 13.17 6.77
N TRP A 80 15.11 12.15 7.45
CA TRP A 80 13.70 12.04 7.81
C TRP A 80 13.52 12.13 9.32
N ALA A 81 12.39 12.68 9.76
CA ALA A 81 11.99 12.60 11.15
C ALA A 81 11.73 11.12 11.51
N PRO A 82 12.18 10.66 12.69
CA PRO A 82 11.85 9.32 13.17
C PRO A 82 10.34 9.22 13.38
N LEU A 83 9.76 8.08 13.03
CA LEU A 83 8.35 7.77 13.22
C LEU A 83 8.21 6.57 14.15
N SER A 84 7.29 6.67 15.10
CA SER A 84 6.88 5.55 15.95
C SER A 84 5.37 5.38 15.90
N ALA A 85 4.91 4.13 15.94
CA ALA A 85 3.51 3.76 15.97
C ALA A 85 3.35 2.40 16.64
N ASP A 86 2.14 2.08 17.10
CA ASP A 86 1.81 0.79 17.68
C ASP A 86 0.82 0.04 16.78
N PHE A 87 0.87 -1.30 16.77
CA PHE A 87 0.01 -2.14 15.94
C PHE A 87 -0.23 -3.52 16.54
N ASP A 88 -1.33 -4.16 16.15
CA ASP A 88 -1.70 -5.50 16.59
C ASP A 88 -1.45 -6.54 15.49
N VAL A 89 -0.86 -7.68 15.88
CA VAL A 89 -0.69 -8.88 15.05
C VAL A 89 -1.67 -9.95 15.53
N ALA A 90 -2.40 -10.55 14.61
CA ALA A 90 -3.33 -11.65 14.90
C ALA A 90 -2.80 -12.99 14.37
N VAL A 91 -3.22 -14.08 15.02
CA VAL A 91 -2.90 -15.48 14.64
C VAL A 91 -3.15 -15.71 13.14
N GLY A 92 -2.13 -16.14 12.41
CA GLY A 92 -2.21 -16.44 10.98
C GLY A 92 -2.52 -15.24 10.08
N ARG A 93 -2.28 -14.01 10.54
CA ARG A 93 -2.58 -12.77 9.82
C ARG A 93 -1.34 -11.89 9.69
N THR A 94 -1.21 -11.27 8.52
CA THR A 94 -0.22 -10.22 8.25
C THR A 94 -0.86 -8.85 8.43
N ALA A 95 -0.34 -8.04 9.35
CA ALA A 95 -0.67 -6.62 9.46
C ALA A 95 0.00 -5.85 8.30
N ALA A 96 -0.76 -5.07 7.53
CA ALA A 96 -0.21 -4.25 6.46
C ALA A 96 -0.03 -2.81 6.96
N LEU A 97 1.22 -2.36 7.07
CA LEU A 97 1.58 -1.04 7.60
C LEU A 97 2.22 -0.17 6.51
N SER A 98 1.71 1.05 6.36
CA SER A 98 2.14 1.99 5.31
C SER A 98 2.31 3.38 5.90
N PHE A 99 3.54 3.90 5.86
CA PHE A 99 3.89 5.18 6.49
C PHE A 99 4.44 6.19 5.49
N LEU A 100 4.00 7.44 5.59
CA LEU A 100 4.64 8.57 4.92
C LEU A 100 5.55 9.26 5.94
N LEU A 101 6.87 9.20 5.71
CA LEU A 101 7.81 9.92 6.57
C LEU A 101 7.73 11.42 6.29
N GLN A 102 8.05 12.24 7.29
CA GLN A 102 8.21 13.69 7.12
C GLN A 102 9.69 14.05 7.09
N PRO A 103 10.15 14.98 6.23
CA PRO A 103 11.55 15.43 6.25
C PRO A 103 11.91 15.96 7.64
N ALA A 104 13.10 15.63 8.13
CA ALA A 104 13.59 16.25 9.36
C ALA A 104 13.74 17.76 9.11
N SER A 105 12.93 18.58 9.79
CA SER A 105 13.05 20.03 9.67
C SER A 105 14.44 20.48 10.10
N ALA A 106 15.23 20.97 9.14
CA ALA A 106 16.54 21.50 9.41
C ALA A 106 16.42 22.64 10.44
N SER A 107 17.16 22.55 11.54
CA SER A 107 17.32 23.69 12.46
C SER A 107 17.80 24.88 11.65
N LYS A 108 17.12 26.02 11.80
CA LYS A 108 17.24 27.22 10.95
C LYS A 108 18.60 27.92 11.09
N GLY A 109 19.64 27.30 10.55
CA GLY A 109 20.92 27.89 10.21
C GLY A 109 21.06 27.91 8.69
N THR A 110 21.57 29.00 8.14
CA THR A 110 21.68 29.22 6.69
C THR A 110 22.69 28.26 6.07
N SER A 111 22.22 27.08 5.67
CA SER A 111 22.91 26.18 4.77
C SER A 111 22.06 26.08 3.50
N ALA A 112 22.67 26.37 2.36
CA ALA A 112 22.12 25.91 1.09
C ALA A 112 21.95 24.39 1.17
N ALA A 113 20.94 23.82 0.50
CA ALA A 113 20.73 22.38 0.47
C ALA A 113 22.06 21.68 0.14
N SER A 114 22.59 20.87 1.08
CA SER A 114 23.85 20.14 0.86
C SER A 114 23.65 19.28 -0.39
N PRO A 115 24.41 19.53 -1.49
CA PRO A 115 24.22 18.80 -2.75
C PRO A 115 24.59 17.31 -2.63
N ASP A 116 25.22 16.95 -1.51
CA ASP A 116 25.98 15.71 -1.34
C ASP A 116 25.12 14.53 -0.86
N ALA A 117 23.88 14.80 -0.41
CA ALA A 117 22.91 13.78 -0.02
C ALA A 117 22.05 13.34 -1.23
N GLY A 118 22.66 13.11 -2.40
CA GLY A 118 21.95 12.85 -3.65
C GLY A 118 20.94 11.69 -3.60
N GLY A 119 19.89 11.80 -4.42
CA GLY A 119 18.93 10.72 -4.69
C GLY A 119 19.08 10.19 -6.12
N SER A 120 18.29 9.17 -6.47
CA SER A 120 18.21 8.64 -7.82
C SER A 120 16.79 8.76 -8.38
N LEU A 121 16.66 9.09 -9.67
CA LEU A 121 15.43 8.94 -10.44
C LEU A 121 15.53 7.72 -11.36
N THR A 122 14.48 6.91 -11.36
CA THR A 122 14.23 5.88 -12.37
C THR A 122 12.94 6.22 -13.10
N VAL A 123 12.92 6.18 -14.43
CA VAL A 123 11.72 6.42 -15.25
C VAL A 123 11.37 5.15 -16.02
N ARG A 124 10.21 4.55 -15.72
CA ARG A 124 9.79 3.23 -16.26
C ARG A 124 8.52 3.35 -17.09
N GLY A 125 8.33 2.47 -18.07
CA GLY A 125 7.17 2.47 -18.96
C GLY A 125 7.27 3.53 -20.07
N GLY A 126 6.24 3.59 -20.91
CA GLY A 126 6.24 4.40 -22.13
C GLY A 126 7.04 3.79 -23.29
N THR A 127 7.08 4.50 -24.41
CA THR A 127 7.79 4.05 -25.63
C THR A 127 9.29 4.19 -25.45
N ALA A 128 10.04 3.10 -25.65
CA ALA A 128 11.51 3.11 -25.60
C ALA A 128 12.11 4.09 -26.62
N GLY A 129 13.26 4.70 -26.28
CA GLY A 129 13.94 5.70 -27.12
C GLY A 129 13.31 7.10 -27.13
N VAL A 130 12.19 7.33 -26.42
CA VAL A 130 11.67 8.70 -26.24
C VAL A 130 12.56 9.47 -25.28
N ALA A 131 13.02 10.65 -25.70
CA ALA A 131 13.94 11.48 -24.93
C ALA A 131 13.35 11.98 -23.61
N ILE A 132 14.21 12.10 -22.61
CA ILE A 132 13.92 12.59 -21.27
C ILE A 132 14.83 13.79 -20.98
N SER A 133 14.24 14.87 -20.49
CA SER A 133 14.95 16.03 -19.96
C SER A 133 14.58 16.25 -18.51
N ILE A 134 15.57 16.57 -17.67
CA ILE A 134 15.39 16.86 -16.26
C ILE A 134 15.92 18.28 -16.05
N ASP A 135 15.10 19.16 -15.48
CA ASP A 135 15.40 20.59 -15.29
C ASP A 135 15.86 21.27 -16.59
N ALA A 136 15.13 20.97 -17.68
CA ALA A 136 15.42 21.36 -19.06
C ALA A 136 16.71 20.79 -19.69
N VAL A 137 17.53 20.00 -18.98
CA VAL A 137 18.72 19.34 -19.50
C VAL A 137 18.40 17.92 -20.01
N ARG A 138 18.69 17.62 -21.28
CA ARG A 138 18.52 16.26 -21.85
C ARG A 138 19.36 15.27 -21.05
N SER A 139 18.69 14.32 -20.40
CA SER A 139 19.26 13.47 -19.35
C SER A 139 19.22 11.98 -19.71
N GLY A 140 18.61 11.61 -20.84
CA GLY A 140 18.59 10.24 -21.36
C GLY A 140 17.40 10.02 -22.29
N GLU A 141 17.03 8.75 -22.44
CA GLU A 141 15.85 8.28 -23.18
C GLU A 141 15.18 7.15 -22.38
N LEU A 142 13.97 6.74 -22.76
CA LEU A 142 13.26 5.68 -22.05
C LEU A 142 13.78 4.27 -22.39
N PRO A 143 13.82 3.34 -21.40
CA PRO A 143 13.64 3.56 -19.97
C PRO A 143 14.89 4.19 -19.32
N LEU A 144 14.71 5.03 -18.30
CA LEU A 144 15.83 5.60 -17.54
C LEU A 144 16.04 4.78 -16.27
N GLU A 145 17.01 3.88 -16.26
CA GLU A 145 17.16 2.93 -15.16
C GLU A 145 17.59 3.56 -13.84
N ARG A 146 18.57 4.48 -13.85
CA ARG A 146 19.00 5.20 -12.65
C ARG A 146 19.78 6.47 -13.00
N ARG A 147 19.26 7.63 -12.62
CA ARG A 147 19.90 8.94 -12.78
C ARG A 147 20.10 9.59 -11.42
N SER A 148 21.34 9.84 -11.02
CA SER A 148 21.62 10.62 -9.81
C SER A 148 21.17 12.06 -9.99
N LEU A 149 20.49 12.61 -8.98
CA LEU A 149 19.99 13.99 -8.92
C LEU A 149 20.23 14.55 -7.51
N ALA A 150 20.19 15.88 -7.40
CA ALA A 150 20.09 16.54 -6.10
C ALA A 150 18.78 16.15 -5.39
N THR A 151 18.63 16.53 -4.13
CA THR A 151 17.36 16.38 -3.41
C THR A 151 16.50 17.63 -3.56
N GLY A 152 15.20 17.45 -3.69
CA GLY A 152 14.24 18.53 -3.90
C GLY A 152 13.36 18.28 -5.11
N HIS A 153 12.73 19.34 -5.61
CA HIS A 153 11.87 19.27 -6.79
C HIS A 153 12.70 19.28 -8.08
N HIS A 154 12.39 18.33 -8.97
CA HIS A 154 12.96 18.21 -10.30
C HIS A 154 11.84 18.16 -11.34
N ILE A 155 12.01 18.91 -12.43
CA ILE A 155 11.05 18.93 -13.53
C ILE A 155 11.47 17.90 -14.57
N VAL A 156 10.76 16.78 -14.62
CA VAL A 156 10.96 15.71 -15.59
C VAL A 156 10.04 15.92 -16.79
N ILE A 157 10.64 16.10 -17.97
CA ILE A 157 9.96 16.20 -19.25
C ILE A 157 10.29 14.96 -20.07
N VAL A 158 9.28 14.36 -20.70
CA VAL A 158 9.43 13.16 -21.54
C VAL A 158 8.75 13.41 -22.87
N GLY A 159 9.49 13.34 -23.97
CA GLY A 159 9.04 13.71 -25.32
C GLY A 159 9.86 14.83 -25.94
N ASN A 160 10.11 14.73 -27.25
CA ASN A 160 10.90 15.70 -28.02
C ASN A 160 10.08 16.89 -28.55
N ASP A 161 8.76 16.77 -28.63
CA ASP A 161 7.89 17.75 -29.26
C ASP A 161 7.13 18.59 -28.21
N ARG A 162 6.61 19.76 -28.61
CA ARG A 162 5.86 20.64 -27.70
C ARG A 162 4.38 20.23 -27.53
N ARG A 163 3.86 19.28 -28.33
CA ARG A 163 2.43 18.88 -28.32
C ARG A 163 2.17 17.55 -27.61
N HIS A 164 3.14 16.64 -27.56
CA HIS A 164 3.00 15.30 -26.96
C HIS A 164 4.05 15.00 -25.87
N ARG A 165 4.74 16.01 -25.34
CA ARG A 165 5.56 15.84 -24.13
C ARG A 165 4.72 15.73 -22.85
N LEU A 166 5.08 14.78 -22.00
CA LEU A 166 4.68 14.78 -20.59
C LEU A 166 5.60 15.72 -19.80
N MET A 167 5.06 16.43 -18.82
CA MET A 167 5.82 17.20 -17.83
C MET A 167 5.35 16.77 -16.44
N ARG A 168 6.28 16.49 -15.53
CA ARG A 168 6.03 16.10 -14.15
C ARG A 168 6.98 16.82 -13.21
N ASP A 169 6.43 17.38 -12.14
CA ASP A 169 7.18 17.68 -10.93
C ASP A 169 7.42 16.36 -10.19
N VAL A 170 8.67 16.09 -9.82
CA VAL A 170 9.11 14.90 -9.11
C VAL A 170 10.02 15.32 -7.96
N VAL A 171 9.65 14.92 -6.74
CA VAL A 171 10.51 15.13 -5.57
C VAL A 171 11.53 13.99 -5.47
N ILE A 172 12.80 14.36 -5.44
CA ILE A 172 13.92 13.45 -5.20
C ILE A 172 14.34 13.56 -3.73
N TYR A 173 14.49 12.41 -3.10
CA TYR A 173 14.74 12.30 -1.66
C TYR A 173 16.15 11.73 -1.39
N PRO A 174 16.77 12.09 -0.25
CA PRO A 174 18.18 11.77 0.01
C PRO A 174 18.42 10.27 0.12
N ASN A 175 19.39 9.75 -0.64
CA ASN A 175 19.77 8.34 -0.70
C ASN A 175 18.65 7.38 -1.17
N THR A 176 17.59 7.88 -1.81
CA THR A 176 16.47 7.05 -2.28
C THR A 176 16.55 6.77 -3.78
N VAL A 177 15.67 5.88 -4.27
CA VAL A 177 15.34 5.76 -5.70
C VAL A 177 13.88 6.17 -5.89
N THR A 178 13.64 7.39 -6.35
CA THR A 178 12.31 7.82 -6.80
C THR A 178 12.01 7.16 -8.14
N VAL A 179 10.92 6.40 -8.22
CA VAL A 179 10.45 5.78 -9.47
C VAL A 179 9.32 6.63 -10.04
N LEU A 180 9.50 7.16 -11.25
CA LEU A 180 8.47 7.78 -12.06
C LEU A 180 7.90 6.75 -13.05
N PRO A 181 6.74 6.13 -12.78
CA PRO A 181 6.06 5.33 -13.79
C PRO A 181 5.40 6.23 -14.85
N LEU A 182 5.74 5.99 -16.10
CA LEU A 182 5.10 6.57 -17.27
C LEU A 182 4.04 5.62 -17.80
N ASN A 183 2.82 5.84 -17.33
CA ASN A 183 1.66 5.19 -17.89
C ASN A 183 1.22 5.96 -19.16
N LEU A 184 2.02 5.85 -20.23
CA LEU A 184 1.69 6.42 -21.53
C LEU A 184 0.80 5.44 -22.30
N ALA A 185 -0.50 5.47 -22.01
CA ALA A 185 -1.46 5.34 -23.09
C ALA A 185 -1.13 6.44 -24.12
N ALA A 186 -1.03 6.08 -25.40
CA ALA A 186 -0.82 7.05 -26.48
C ALA A 186 -1.89 8.17 -26.39
N PRO A 187 -1.59 9.41 -26.84
CA PRO A 187 -2.51 10.53 -26.72
C PRO A 187 -3.79 10.27 -27.52
N GLN A 188 -4.79 9.70 -26.87
CA GLN A 188 -6.10 9.53 -27.46
C GLN A 188 -6.80 10.89 -27.45
N SER A 189 -7.12 11.36 -28.65
CA SER A 189 -8.07 12.45 -28.84
C SER A 189 -9.39 12.07 -28.17
N GLY A 190 -9.66 12.65 -27.01
CA GLY A 190 -10.78 12.27 -26.16
C GLY A 190 -10.88 13.19 -24.94
N SER A 191 -11.89 14.06 -24.92
CA SER A 191 -12.13 14.99 -23.82
C SER A 191 -12.58 14.27 -22.54
N GLY A 192 -11.75 14.23 -21.50
CA GLY A 192 -12.15 13.55 -20.25
C GLY A 192 -11.14 13.53 -19.09
N ARG A 193 -10.81 14.69 -18.50
CA ARG A 193 -10.29 14.90 -17.12
C ARG A 193 -9.51 13.75 -16.42
N SER A 194 -8.18 13.91 -16.39
CA SER A 194 -7.32 13.75 -15.20
C SER A 194 -7.55 12.55 -14.25
N GLY A 195 -6.82 11.46 -14.46
CA GLY A 195 -5.95 10.76 -13.47
C GLY A 195 -6.46 10.42 -12.06
N MET A 196 -7.76 10.51 -11.83
CA MET A 196 -8.46 10.31 -10.55
C MET A 196 -9.72 9.47 -10.80
N ASP A 197 -9.58 8.39 -11.58
CA ASP A 197 -10.67 7.43 -11.71
C ASP A 197 -10.77 6.61 -10.42
N VAL A 198 -11.99 6.35 -9.96
CA VAL A 198 -12.25 5.71 -8.67
C VAL A 198 -13.07 4.45 -8.91
N LEU A 199 -12.75 3.38 -8.19
CA LEU A 199 -13.51 2.15 -8.25
C LEU A 199 -14.92 2.32 -7.65
N ALA A 200 -15.94 2.05 -8.46
CA ALA A 200 -17.34 2.04 -8.03
C ALA A 200 -17.96 0.65 -8.24
N PRO A 201 -18.91 0.22 -7.38
CA PRO A 201 -19.48 -1.12 -7.45
C PRO A 201 -20.38 -1.26 -8.68
N LEU A 202 -20.07 -2.26 -9.53
CA LEU A 202 -20.74 -2.49 -10.83
C LEU A 202 -22.27 -2.57 -10.71
N LYS A 203 -22.75 -3.23 -9.64
CA LYS A 203 -24.18 -3.46 -9.35
C LYS A 203 -25.05 -2.19 -9.21
N TRP A 204 -24.47 -0.99 -9.17
CA TRP A 204 -25.22 0.28 -9.16
C TRP A 204 -25.46 0.86 -10.57
N TYR A 205 -24.82 0.29 -11.59
CA TYR A 205 -24.84 0.78 -12.97
C TYR A 205 -25.44 -0.24 -13.92
N VAL A 206 -25.20 -1.53 -13.68
CA VAL A 206 -25.58 -2.62 -14.57
C VAL A 206 -26.38 -3.69 -13.80
N PRO A 207 -27.52 -4.18 -14.31
CA PRO A 207 -28.25 -5.31 -13.73
C PRO A 207 -27.41 -6.60 -13.71
N ALA A 208 -27.58 -7.44 -12.69
CA ALA A 208 -26.80 -8.68 -12.59
C ALA A 208 -27.04 -9.68 -13.74
N ALA A 209 -28.19 -9.60 -14.43
CA ALA A 209 -28.50 -10.42 -15.61
C ALA A 209 -27.67 -10.06 -16.85
N ASP A 210 -27.16 -8.83 -16.92
CA ASP A 210 -26.39 -8.31 -18.06
C ASP A 210 -24.87 -8.56 -17.89
N VAL A 211 -24.47 -9.26 -16.82
CA VAL A 211 -23.08 -9.44 -16.39
C VAL A 211 -22.74 -10.94 -16.32
N SER A 212 -21.67 -11.33 -17.00
CA SER A 212 -21.08 -12.67 -16.92
C SER A 212 -19.65 -12.59 -16.38
N THR A 213 -19.32 -13.47 -15.43
CA THR A 213 -17.99 -13.57 -14.82
C THR A 213 -17.50 -15.01 -14.86
N SER A 214 -16.32 -15.23 -15.45
CA SER A 214 -15.64 -16.53 -15.46
C SER A 214 -14.19 -16.37 -15.04
N GLY A 215 -13.85 -16.80 -13.83
CA GLY A 215 -12.54 -16.55 -13.23
C GLY A 215 -12.26 -15.05 -13.11
N GLN A 216 -11.22 -14.57 -13.80
CA GLN A 216 -10.89 -13.14 -13.91
C GLN A 216 -11.59 -12.43 -15.08
N GLN A 217 -12.21 -13.15 -16.01
CA GLN A 217 -12.86 -12.53 -17.17
C GLN A 217 -14.24 -11.98 -16.80
N LEU A 218 -14.48 -10.72 -17.11
CA LEU A 218 -15.75 -10.01 -16.94
C LEU A 218 -16.28 -9.58 -18.32
N ILE A 219 -17.48 -10.05 -18.65
CA ILE A 219 -18.22 -9.64 -19.85
C ILE A 219 -19.50 -8.94 -19.40
N ILE A 220 -19.80 -7.79 -20.00
CA ILE A 220 -21.05 -7.06 -19.78
C ILE A 220 -21.70 -6.84 -21.13
N HIS A 221 -22.98 -7.16 -21.24
CA HIS A 221 -23.78 -6.94 -22.44
C HIS A 221 -25.08 -6.23 -22.04
N THR A 222 -25.15 -4.91 -22.22
CA THR A 222 -26.32 -4.11 -21.84
C THR A 222 -26.61 -3.02 -22.85
N ARG A 223 -27.88 -2.86 -23.27
CA ARG A 223 -28.40 -1.74 -24.08
C ARG A 223 -27.52 -1.30 -25.28
N GLY A 224 -26.97 -2.24 -26.03
CA GLY A 224 -26.11 -1.95 -27.19
C GLY A 224 -24.66 -1.60 -26.86
N VAL A 225 -24.24 -1.82 -25.61
CA VAL A 225 -22.86 -1.77 -25.14
C VAL A 225 -22.39 -3.18 -24.79
N GLU A 226 -21.27 -3.57 -25.37
CA GLU A 226 -20.54 -4.79 -25.05
C GLU A 226 -19.17 -4.42 -24.46
N LEU A 227 -18.93 -4.81 -23.21
CA LEU A 227 -17.63 -4.72 -22.55
C LEU A 227 -17.08 -6.13 -22.35
N SER A 228 -15.82 -6.34 -22.71
CA SER A 228 -15.01 -7.48 -22.27
C SER A 228 -13.75 -6.96 -21.60
N CYS A 229 -13.48 -7.38 -20.37
CA CYS A 229 -12.28 -7.00 -19.62
C CYS A 229 -11.85 -8.10 -18.64
N GLU A 230 -10.69 -7.92 -18.04
CA GLU A 230 -10.15 -8.84 -17.04
C GLU A 230 -9.95 -8.10 -15.71
N ILE A 231 -10.33 -8.75 -14.61
CA ILE A 231 -10.10 -8.27 -13.25
C ILE A 231 -8.59 -8.21 -12.98
N GLY A 232 -8.09 -6.99 -12.73
CA GLY A 232 -6.66 -6.68 -12.61
C GLY A 232 -6.00 -6.14 -13.89
N SER A 233 -6.71 -6.08 -15.03
CA SER A 233 -6.16 -5.53 -16.29
C SER A 233 -6.50 -4.05 -16.47
N HIS A 234 -5.57 -3.28 -17.04
CA HIS A 234 -5.83 -1.90 -17.46
C HIS A 234 -6.45 -1.83 -18.88
N THR A 235 -6.54 -2.98 -19.57
CA THR A 235 -7.03 -3.08 -20.94
C THR A 235 -8.41 -3.72 -20.96
N TYR A 236 -9.31 -3.17 -21.76
CA TYR A 236 -10.65 -3.72 -22.03
C TYR A 236 -11.02 -3.54 -23.49
N VAL A 237 -12.01 -4.28 -23.95
CA VAL A 237 -12.65 -4.10 -25.25
C VAL A 237 -14.04 -3.53 -25.00
N LEU A 238 -14.36 -2.37 -25.60
CA LEU A 238 -15.69 -1.77 -25.58
C LEU A 238 -16.20 -1.68 -27.03
N ASN A 239 -17.33 -2.30 -27.31
CA ASN A 239 -17.97 -2.37 -28.63
C ASN A 239 -16.96 -2.78 -29.73
N GLY A 240 -16.24 -3.87 -29.47
CA GLY A 240 -15.21 -4.41 -30.38
C GLY A 240 -13.89 -3.62 -30.45
N ARG A 241 -13.73 -2.51 -29.71
CA ARG A 241 -12.50 -1.68 -29.73
C ARG A 241 -11.71 -1.83 -28.44
N ALA A 242 -10.45 -2.23 -28.55
CA ALA A 242 -9.51 -2.26 -27.42
C ALA A 242 -9.19 -0.83 -26.92
N GLN A 243 -9.23 -0.65 -25.61
CA GLN A 243 -9.11 0.63 -24.90
C GLN A 243 -8.45 0.43 -23.52
N TYR A 244 -8.14 1.54 -22.86
CA TYR A 244 -7.34 1.61 -21.64
C TYR A 244 -8.06 2.35 -20.51
N THR A 245 -7.83 1.95 -19.25
CA THR A 245 -8.23 2.67 -18.02
C THR A 245 -7.04 2.88 -17.10
N ASP A 246 -6.97 4.06 -16.47
CA ASP A 246 -5.91 4.40 -15.50
C ASP A 246 -5.96 3.55 -14.21
N VAL A 247 -7.12 2.98 -13.91
CA VAL A 247 -7.36 2.07 -12.78
C VAL A 247 -7.92 0.75 -13.31
N THR A 248 -7.53 -0.37 -12.71
CA THR A 248 -7.96 -1.71 -13.12
C THR A 248 -9.30 -2.11 -12.49
N PRO A 249 -10.19 -2.85 -13.18
CA PRO A 249 -11.28 -3.59 -12.56
C PRO A 249 -10.79 -4.43 -11.38
N ALA A 250 -11.55 -4.46 -10.28
CA ALA A 250 -11.17 -5.18 -9.06
C ALA A 250 -12.34 -5.98 -8.49
N MET A 251 -12.03 -7.07 -7.77
CA MET A 251 -13.01 -7.83 -7.02
C MET A 251 -12.75 -7.67 -5.51
N LEU A 252 -13.69 -7.05 -4.80
CA LEU A 252 -13.59 -6.74 -3.37
C LEU A 252 -14.79 -7.36 -2.64
N GLY A 253 -14.53 -8.28 -1.70
CA GLY A 253 -15.59 -8.95 -0.93
C GLY A 253 -16.64 -9.65 -1.81
N GLY A 254 -16.20 -10.35 -2.86
CA GLY A 254 -17.07 -11.05 -3.81
C GLY A 254 -17.90 -10.15 -4.73
N LYS A 255 -17.61 -8.85 -4.79
CA LYS A 255 -18.31 -7.88 -5.65
C LYS A 255 -17.34 -7.28 -6.66
N VAL A 256 -17.80 -7.11 -7.89
CA VAL A 256 -17.05 -6.46 -8.97
C VAL A 256 -17.13 -4.95 -8.83
N TYR A 257 -15.98 -4.30 -8.94
CA TYR A 257 -15.82 -2.86 -9.01
C TYR A 257 -15.13 -2.51 -10.33
N LEU A 258 -15.65 -1.49 -11.02
CA LEU A 258 -15.07 -0.95 -12.24
C LEU A 258 -14.67 0.51 -12.03
N PRO A 259 -13.74 1.04 -12.85
CA PRO A 259 -13.44 2.47 -12.88
C PRO A 259 -14.72 3.27 -13.21
N LEU A 260 -14.96 4.34 -12.46
CA LEU A 260 -16.16 5.17 -12.58
C LEU A 260 -16.28 5.83 -13.96
N SER A 261 -15.18 6.17 -14.63
CA SER A 261 -15.23 6.66 -16.02
C SER A 261 -15.76 5.60 -16.99
N LEU A 262 -15.37 4.33 -16.80
CA LEU A 262 -15.85 3.21 -17.60
C LEU A 262 -17.33 2.93 -17.33
N LEU A 263 -17.76 2.94 -16.06
CA LEU A 263 -19.16 2.74 -15.67
C LEU A 263 -20.10 3.80 -16.24
N LYS A 264 -19.67 5.07 -16.29
CA LYS A 264 -20.43 6.14 -16.95
C LYS A 264 -20.63 5.85 -18.44
N ARG A 265 -19.60 5.34 -19.12
CA ARG A 265 -19.64 5.02 -20.56
C ARG A 265 -20.50 3.80 -20.89
N ILE A 266 -20.72 2.89 -19.93
CA ILE A 266 -21.64 1.74 -20.07
C ILE A 266 -23.10 2.20 -19.86
N LYS A 267 -23.34 3.14 -18.93
CA LYS A 267 -24.68 3.59 -18.57
C LYS A 267 -25.31 4.57 -19.59
N GLY A 268 -24.47 5.37 -20.26
CA GLY A 268 -24.88 6.56 -21.02
C GLY A 268 -24.73 7.82 -20.19
#